data_AF-A0A6D2F7H6-F1
#
_entry.id   AF-A0A6D2F7H6-F1
#
_cell.length_a   1.000
_cell.length_b   1.000
_cell.length_c   1.000
_cell.angle_alpha   90.00
_cell.angle_beta   90.00
_cell.angle_gamma   90.00
#
_symmetry.space_group_name_H-M   'P 1'
#
loop_
_entity.id
_entity.type
_entity.pdbx_description
1 polymer ?
#
loop_
_entity_poly.entity_id
_entity_poly.type
_entity_poly.pdbx_seq_one_letter_code
_entity_poly.pdbx_strand_id
1 'polypeptide(L)'
;GENDKNQMLYSMKVCPPLWRTGLRQNFRIFQNEDIESILATILKENGVTEWSPLFSEPHPSREFCVQYGETDYDFLCRMAAEEGIFFYEEHAYKSTDQSLVLCDTVRHLPESFEIPWNPNTRTEVSTLCISQFRYSAQIRPSSVVTKDYTFKRPGWPGRFDQEGQYQDYQRTQYEVYDYPGRFKGAHGQNFARWQMDGWRNNAEVARGTSRSPEIWPGRRIVLTGHPQANLNREWQVVA
;
A
#
# COMPACT_ATOMS: atom_id res chain seq x y z
N GLY A 1 -24.66 17.68 19.42
CA GLY A 1 -24.41 17.33 20.82
C GLY A 1 -25.72 17.27 21.54
N GLU A 2 -25.92 16.25 22.36
CA GLU A 2 -26.99 16.23 23.36
C GLU A 2 -26.47 16.89 24.63
N ASN A 3 -27.32 17.68 25.29
CA ASN A 3 -26.99 18.42 26.50
C ASN A 3 -27.96 17.98 27.60
N ASP A 4 -27.45 17.35 28.66
CA ASP A 4 -28.24 16.90 29.81
C ASP A 4 -28.31 17.95 30.95
N LYS A 5 -27.85 19.18 30.67
CA LYS A 5 -27.66 20.32 31.58
C LYS A 5 -26.44 20.21 32.53
N ASN A 6 -25.71 19.10 32.53
CA ASN A 6 -24.47 18.92 33.31
C ASN A 6 -23.25 18.65 32.41
N GLN A 7 -23.45 18.03 31.25
CA GLN A 7 -22.42 17.73 30.26
C GLN A 7 -22.96 17.97 28.85
N MET A 8 -22.06 18.35 27.94
CA MET A 8 -22.36 18.48 26.51
C MET A 8 -21.49 17.50 25.73
N LEU A 9 -22.13 16.56 25.03
CA LEU A 9 -21.43 15.56 24.22
C LEU A 9 -21.09 16.13 22.84
N TYR A 10 -19.82 16.10 22.47
CA TYR A 10 -19.34 16.40 21.13
C TYR A 10 -18.81 15.14 20.45
N SER A 11 -18.96 15.08 19.13
CA SER A 11 -18.34 14.07 18.27
C SER A 11 -17.58 14.79 17.17
N MET A 12 -16.36 14.34 16.89
CA MET A 12 -15.51 14.86 15.83
C MET A 12 -14.88 13.69 15.09
N LYS A 13 -14.80 13.80 13.75
CA LYS A 13 -14.02 12.89 12.91
C LYS A 13 -12.74 13.59 12.50
N VAL A 14 -11.61 12.99 12.86
CA VAL A 14 -10.28 13.45 12.41
C VAL A 14 -9.92 12.66 11.16
N CYS A 15 -9.57 13.37 10.10
CA CYS A 15 -9.09 12.80 8.85
C CYS A 15 -7.78 13.48 8.47
N PRO A 16 -6.84 12.76 7.84
CA PRO A 16 -5.60 13.38 7.39
C PRO A 16 -5.83 14.34 6.21
N PRO A 17 -4.85 15.22 5.90
CA PRO A 17 -4.90 16.11 4.75
C PRO A 17 -5.26 15.40 3.43
N LEU A 18 -4.74 14.19 3.22
CA LEU A 18 -4.98 13.37 2.02
C LEU A 18 -6.47 13.07 1.81
N TRP A 19 -7.27 12.94 2.87
CA TRP A 19 -8.71 12.65 2.77
C TRP A 19 -9.48 13.67 1.91
N ARG A 20 -9.00 14.93 1.87
CA ARG A 20 -9.63 15.99 1.07
C ARG A 20 -9.59 15.72 -0.44
N THR A 21 -8.63 14.91 -0.91
CA THR A 21 -8.56 14.48 -2.32
C THR A 21 -9.81 13.66 -2.73
N GLY A 22 -10.52 13.05 -1.77
CA GLY A 22 -11.77 12.34 -2.04
C GLY A 22 -12.99 13.25 -2.24
N LEU A 23 -12.85 14.56 -2.03
CA LEU A 23 -13.96 15.52 -2.10
C LEU A 23 -14.06 16.23 -3.46
N ARG A 24 -13.06 16.07 -4.33
CA ARG A 24 -13.00 16.71 -5.65
C ARG A 24 -12.92 15.65 -6.74
N GLN A 25 -13.71 15.82 -7.79
CA GLN A 25 -13.75 15.00 -9.00
C GLN A 25 -13.45 15.86 -10.21
N ASN A 26 -12.66 15.35 -11.17
CA ASN A 26 -12.13 16.19 -12.24
C ASN A 26 -11.91 15.44 -13.58
N PHE A 27 -11.69 16.21 -14.64
CA PHE A 27 -11.25 15.78 -15.96
C PHE A 27 -10.00 16.57 -16.35
N ARG A 28 -8.86 15.89 -16.49
CA ARG A 28 -7.60 16.54 -16.87
C ARG A 28 -6.66 15.58 -17.60
N ILE A 29 -5.72 16.16 -18.32
CA ILE A 29 -4.68 15.46 -19.07
C ILE A 29 -3.32 15.86 -18.50
N PHE A 30 -2.48 14.87 -18.23
CA PHE A 30 -1.06 15.01 -17.97
C PHE A 30 -0.29 14.48 -19.19
N GLN A 31 0.68 15.24 -19.69
CA GLN A 31 1.44 14.88 -20.88
C GLN A 31 2.94 14.96 -20.63
N ASN A 32 3.65 13.87 -20.91
CA ASN A 32 5.10 13.76 -20.69
C ASN A 32 5.51 14.02 -19.23
N GLU A 33 4.68 13.59 -18.29
CA GLU A 33 4.94 13.70 -16.84
C GLU A 33 5.19 12.33 -16.22
N ASP A 34 6.10 12.28 -15.26
CA ASP A 34 6.30 11.10 -14.41
C ASP A 34 5.28 11.02 -13.27
N ILE A 35 5.26 9.88 -12.59
CA ILE A 35 4.33 9.64 -11.50
C ILE A 35 4.51 10.64 -10.36
N GLU A 36 5.74 11.01 -10.03
CA GLU A 36 6.02 11.97 -8.97
C GLU A 36 5.39 13.33 -9.26
N SER A 37 5.56 13.85 -10.48
CA SER A 37 5.00 15.13 -10.92
C SER A 37 3.48 15.12 -10.93
N ILE A 38 2.87 14.03 -11.40
CA ILE A 38 1.42 13.83 -11.40
C ILE A 38 0.89 13.86 -9.97
N LEU A 39 1.48 13.05 -9.07
CA LEU A 39 1.05 12.96 -7.67
C LEU A 39 1.30 14.28 -6.93
N ALA A 40 2.42 14.95 -7.17
CA ALA A 40 2.73 16.26 -6.62
C ALA A 40 1.67 17.30 -6.97
N THR A 41 1.21 17.31 -8.23
CA THR A 41 0.14 18.20 -8.68
C THR A 41 -1.16 17.95 -7.92
N ILE A 42 -1.56 16.68 -7.80
CA ILE A 42 -2.77 16.29 -7.07
C ILE A 42 -2.70 16.68 -5.59
N LEU A 43 -1.57 16.39 -4.93
CA LEU A 43 -1.36 16.66 -3.52
C LEU A 43 -1.33 18.17 -3.24
N LYS A 44 -0.61 18.95 -4.05
CA LYS A 44 -0.51 20.40 -3.94
C LYS A 44 -1.87 21.08 -4.07
N GLU A 45 -2.66 20.71 -5.07
CA GLU A 45 -3.99 21.29 -5.29
C GLU A 45 -4.98 21.00 -4.15
N ASN A 46 -4.77 19.90 -3.42
CA ASN A 46 -5.58 19.52 -2.26
C ASN A 46 -4.96 19.99 -0.92
N GLY A 47 -3.89 20.79 -0.97
CA GLY A 47 -3.24 21.35 0.21
C GLY A 47 -2.56 20.33 1.10
N VAL A 48 -2.08 19.22 0.54
CA VAL A 48 -1.16 18.28 1.21
C VAL A 48 0.25 18.83 1.00
N THR A 49 0.81 19.48 2.02
CA THR A 49 2.09 20.19 1.92
C THR A 49 3.29 19.34 2.31
N GLU A 50 3.13 18.49 3.33
CA GLU A 50 4.18 17.60 3.81
C GLU A 50 3.99 16.20 3.22
N TRP A 51 4.86 15.86 2.27
CA TRP A 51 4.91 14.52 1.70
C TRP A 51 6.30 14.18 1.17
N SER A 52 6.60 12.89 1.01
CA SER A 52 7.90 12.40 0.55
C SER A 52 7.75 11.29 -0.49
N PRO A 53 8.28 11.47 -1.72
CA PRO A 53 8.42 10.41 -2.71
C PRO A 53 9.72 9.63 -2.47
N LEU A 54 9.61 8.39 -1.99
CA LEU A 54 10.73 7.50 -1.74
C LEU A 54 10.67 6.32 -2.70
N PHE A 55 11.13 6.52 -3.94
CA PHE A 55 11.11 5.51 -4.99
C PHE A 55 12.51 4.94 -5.23
N SER A 56 12.61 3.62 -5.22
CA SER A 56 13.84 2.88 -5.49
C SER A 56 13.94 2.42 -6.94
N GLU A 57 12.80 2.31 -7.62
CA GLU A 57 12.68 1.88 -9.00
C GLU A 57 12.48 3.09 -9.94
N PRO A 58 12.94 3.01 -11.19
CA PRO A 58 12.62 4.03 -12.18
C PRO A 58 11.13 4.02 -12.54
N HIS A 59 10.48 5.17 -12.42
CA HIS A 59 9.11 5.41 -12.88
C HIS A 59 9.11 6.36 -14.09
N PRO A 60 9.24 5.84 -15.32
CA PRO A 60 9.40 6.66 -16.51
C PRO A 60 8.16 7.52 -16.79
N SER A 61 8.40 8.70 -17.37
CA SER A 61 7.33 9.62 -17.76
C SER A 61 6.33 8.97 -18.72
N ARG A 62 5.06 9.30 -18.51
CA ARG A 62 3.95 8.87 -19.36
C ARG A 62 3.75 9.88 -20.48
N GLU A 63 3.76 9.42 -21.73
CA GLU A 63 3.46 10.27 -22.89
C GLU A 63 2.07 10.94 -22.75
N PHE A 64 1.10 10.20 -22.20
CA PHE A 64 -0.28 10.66 -22.04
C PHE A 64 -0.97 9.93 -20.88
N CYS A 65 -1.52 10.67 -19.93
CA CYS A 65 -2.28 10.16 -18.79
C CYS A 65 -3.53 11.03 -18.56
N VAL A 66 -4.65 10.41 -18.22
CA VAL A 66 -5.93 11.10 -18.04
C VAL A 66 -6.51 10.74 -16.68
N GLN A 67 -6.96 11.76 -15.94
CA GLN A 67 -7.95 11.62 -14.88
C GLN A 67 -9.31 11.85 -15.54
N TYR A 68 -10.20 10.85 -15.53
CA TYR A 68 -11.45 10.90 -16.30
C TYR A 68 -12.66 10.66 -15.41
N GLY A 69 -13.17 11.74 -14.80
CA GLY A 69 -14.41 11.67 -14.03
C GLY A 69 -14.29 10.84 -12.75
N GLU A 70 -13.09 10.67 -12.22
CA GLU A 70 -12.80 10.02 -10.93
C GLU A 70 -12.35 11.08 -9.90
N THR A 71 -12.47 10.76 -8.61
CA THR A 71 -11.98 11.68 -7.57
C THR A 71 -10.46 11.81 -7.63
N ASP A 72 -9.89 12.88 -7.09
CA ASP A 72 -8.43 12.99 -7.03
C ASP A 72 -7.82 11.88 -6.20
N TYR A 73 -8.53 11.40 -5.16
CA TYR A 73 -8.11 10.25 -4.36
C TYR A 73 -8.09 8.96 -5.19
N ASP A 74 -9.16 8.68 -5.95
CA ASP A 74 -9.24 7.48 -6.78
C ASP A 74 -8.16 7.50 -7.88
N PHE A 75 -7.95 8.68 -8.48
CA PHE A 75 -6.88 8.89 -9.46
C PHE A 75 -5.50 8.63 -8.84
N LEU A 76 -5.21 9.25 -7.69
CA LEU A 76 -3.95 9.04 -6.96
C LEU A 76 -3.74 7.56 -6.63
N CYS A 77 -4.74 6.89 -6.09
CA CYS A 77 -4.66 5.48 -5.71
C CYS A 77 -4.44 4.58 -6.94
N ARG A 78 -5.16 4.83 -8.03
CA ARG A 78 -5.01 4.10 -9.28
C ARG A 78 -3.60 4.27 -9.86
N MET A 79 -3.12 5.51 -9.92
CA MET A 79 -1.80 5.83 -10.45
C MET A 79 -0.67 5.26 -9.60
N ALA A 80 -0.78 5.34 -8.27
CA ALA A 80 0.17 4.73 -7.35
C ALA A 80 0.18 3.20 -7.49
N ALA A 81 -1.00 2.55 -7.51
CA ALA A 81 -1.11 1.11 -7.65
C ALA A 81 -0.56 0.59 -8.99
N GLU A 82 -0.80 1.30 -10.10
CA GLU A 82 -0.23 0.96 -11.42
C GLU A 82 1.31 0.98 -11.40
N GLU A 83 1.91 1.85 -10.59
CA GLU A 83 3.35 1.99 -10.42
C GLU A 83 3.88 1.21 -9.19
N GLY A 84 3.09 0.33 -8.57
CA GLY A 84 3.53 -0.44 -7.40
C GLY A 84 3.84 0.39 -6.16
N ILE A 85 3.38 1.64 -6.12
CA ILE A 85 3.57 2.58 -5.02
C ILE A 85 2.45 2.36 -4.01
N PHE A 86 2.83 2.27 -2.74
CA PHE A 86 1.93 2.36 -1.60
C PHE A 86 2.30 3.56 -0.74
N PHE A 87 1.43 3.92 0.19
CA PHE A 87 1.66 5.06 1.07
C PHE A 87 1.24 4.78 2.50
N TYR A 88 1.87 5.49 3.42
CA TYR A 88 1.51 5.52 4.83
C TYR A 88 1.73 6.93 5.37
N GLU A 89 1.15 7.20 6.53
CA GLU A 89 1.31 8.49 7.20
C GLU A 89 2.31 8.36 8.32
N GLU A 90 3.37 9.18 8.26
CA GLU A 90 4.32 9.25 9.35
C GLU A 90 3.71 10.10 10.47
N HIS A 91 3.70 9.53 11.68
CA HIS A 91 3.31 10.28 12.86
C HIS A 91 4.22 11.49 13.02
N ALA A 92 3.61 12.63 13.33
CA ALA A 92 4.30 13.89 13.55
C ALA A 92 5.06 13.88 14.90
N TYR A 93 6.03 12.97 15.07
CA TYR A 93 6.92 12.93 16.24
C TYR A 93 7.93 14.09 16.21
N LYS A 94 8.28 14.57 15.01
CA LYS A 94 9.31 15.60 14.78
C LYS A 94 8.74 16.97 14.40
N SER A 95 7.46 17.05 14.04
CA SER A 95 6.78 18.28 13.62
C SER A 95 5.33 18.25 14.10
N THR A 96 4.60 19.35 13.91
CA THR A 96 3.14 19.38 14.10
C THR A 96 2.38 18.88 12.87
N ASP A 97 3.10 18.62 11.77
CA ASP A 97 2.50 18.32 10.47
C ASP A 97 2.57 16.83 10.18
N GLN A 98 1.41 16.25 9.93
CA GLN A 98 1.32 14.87 9.47
C GLN A 98 1.90 14.76 8.05
N SER A 99 2.88 13.88 7.87
CA SER A 99 3.57 13.72 6.58
C SER A 99 3.12 12.46 5.86
N LEU A 100 2.78 12.59 4.58
CA LEU A 100 2.43 11.48 3.71
C LEU A 100 3.70 10.91 3.06
N VAL A 101 4.01 9.64 3.28
CA VAL A 101 5.14 8.99 2.60
C VAL A 101 4.60 8.08 1.50
N LEU A 102 5.08 8.28 0.27
CA LEU A 102 4.82 7.39 -0.86
C LEU A 102 6.09 6.62 -1.16
N CYS A 103 5.99 5.29 -1.28
CA CYS A 103 7.15 4.44 -1.53
C CYS A 103 6.78 3.18 -2.31
N ASP A 104 7.76 2.63 -3.02
CA ASP A 104 7.66 1.42 -3.85
C ASP A 104 8.33 0.20 -3.20
N THR A 105 8.89 0.37 -2.00
CA THR A 105 9.61 -0.68 -1.28
C THR A 105 9.45 -0.54 0.23
N VAL A 106 9.35 -1.69 0.90
CA VAL A 106 9.26 -1.80 2.36
C VAL A 106 10.50 -1.27 3.09
N ARG A 107 11.61 -1.04 2.38
CA ARG A 107 12.86 -0.49 2.96
C ARG A 107 12.70 0.93 3.49
N HIS A 108 11.75 1.68 2.93
CA HIS A 108 11.45 3.05 3.34
C HIS A 108 10.48 3.11 4.52
N LEU A 109 9.87 1.98 4.90
CA LEU A 109 9.06 1.90 6.12
C LEU A 109 9.97 2.08 7.35
N PRO A 110 9.44 2.68 8.44
CA PRO A 110 10.16 2.81 9.70
C PRO A 110 10.78 1.48 10.17
N GLU A 111 11.88 1.60 10.91
CA GLU A 111 12.57 0.44 11.47
C GLU A 111 11.61 -0.43 12.29
N SER A 112 11.78 -1.74 12.14
CA SER A 112 11.02 -2.75 12.86
C SER A 112 11.41 -2.77 14.33
N PHE A 113 10.44 -3.10 15.20
CA PHE A 113 10.69 -3.33 16.61
C PHE A 113 10.13 -4.68 17.05
N GLU A 114 10.74 -5.27 18.07
CA GLU A 114 10.27 -6.54 18.63
C GLU A 114 9.01 -6.34 19.48
N ILE A 115 8.08 -7.28 19.38
CA ILE A 115 6.90 -7.31 20.24
C ILE A 115 6.53 -8.75 20.61
N PRO A 116 6.44 -9.06 21.92
CA PRO A 116 6.12 -10.41 22.35
C PRO A 116 4.63 -10.71 22.14
N TRP A 117 4.34 -11.97 21.86
CA TRP A 117 3.02 -12.55 21.95
C TRP A 117 2.75 -13.00 23.39
N ASN A 118 1.62 -12.57 23.95
CA ASN A 118 1.18 -12.99 25.27
C ASN A 118 -0.35 -13.09 25.35
N PRO A 119 -0.93 -14.30 25.35
CA PRO A 119 -2.39 -14.48 25.36
C PRO A 119 -3.03 -14.16 26.72
N ASN A 120 -2.23 -13.98 27.78
CA ASN A 120 -2.74 -13.70 29.11
C ASN A 120 -3.12 -12.23 29.26
N THR A 121 -4.41 -11.94 29.07
CA THR A 121 -4.99 -10.59 29.23
C THR A 121 -5.53 -10.31 30.63
N ARG A 122 -5.46 -11.28 31.55
CA ARG A 122 -6.10 -11.23 32.87
C ARG A 122 -5.21 -10.67 33.98
N THR A 123 -3.93 -10.98 33.92
CA THR A 123 -2.93 -10.36 34.82
C THR A 123 -2.52 -9.02 34.24
N GLU A 124 -2.24 -8.05 35.11
CA GLU A 124 -1.62 -6.80 34.68
C GLU A 124 -0.30 -7.13 33.96
N VAL A 125 -0.27 -6.93 32.64
CA VAL A 125 0.93 -7.11 31.84
C VAL A 125 1.57 -5.74 31.70
N SER A 126 2.71 -5.53 32.37
CA SER A 126 3.50 -4.30 32.25
C SER A 126 4.17 -4.18 30.88
N THR A 127 4.44 -5.32 30.21
CA THR A 127 5.04 -5.36 28.88
C THR A 127 3.98 -5.24 27.78
N LEU A 128 4.17 -4.29 26.87
CA LEU A 128 3.36 -4.19 25.66
C LEU A 128 3.50 -5.45 24.81
N CYS A 129 2.38 -6.04 24.41
CA CYS A 129 2.36 -7.32 23.72
C CYS A 129 1.17 -7.46 22.77
N ILE A 130 1.29 -8.41 21.85
CA ILE A 130 0.18 -8.88 21.02
C ILE A 130 -0.53 -10.01 21.78
N SER A 131 -1.79 -9.80 22.11
CA SER A 131 -2.60 -10.73 22.91
C SER A 131 -3.40 -11.74 22.10
N GLN A 132 -3.69 -11.41 20.84
CA GLN A 132 -4.31 -12.31 19.88
C GLN A 132 -3.55 -12.20 18.57
N PHE A 133 -3.27 -13.33 17.93
CA PHE A 133 -2.62 -13.36 16.63
C PHE A 133 -3.19 -14.53 15.84
N ARG A 134 -3.96 -14.23 14.79
CA ARG A 134 -4.65 -15.20 13.94
C ARG A 134 -4.07 -15.12 12.54
N TYR A 135 -3.26 -16.10 12.20
CA TYR A 135 -2.71 -16.27 10.86
C TYR A 135 -3.74 -16.93 9.93
N SER A 136 -3.77 -16.48 8.68
CA SER A 136 -4.58 -17.03 7.60
C SER A 136 -3.75 -17.06 6.31
N ALA A 137 -3.80 -18.19 5.61
CA ALA A 137 -3.26 -18.35 4.27
C ALA A 137 -4.38 -18.68 3.28
N GLN A 138 -4.24 -18.25 2.02
CA GLN A 138 -5.26 -18.42 0.98
C GLN A 138 -4.61 -18.74 -0.37
N ILE A 139 -5.29 -19.54 -1.21
CA ILE A 139 -4.87 -19.74 -2.59
C ILE A 139 -5.06 -18.43 -3.36
N ARG A 140 -4.02 -18.02 -4.09
CA ARG A 140 -4.00 -16.81 -4.91
C ARG A 140 -3.42 -17.12 -6.29
N PRO A 141 -3.55 -16.20 -7.27
CA PRO A 141 -2.85 -16.33 -8.53
C PRO A 141 -1.39 -16.75 -8.35
N SER A 142 -0.93 -17.65 -9.20
CA SER A 142 0.43 -18.17 -9.22
C SER A 142 1.33 -17.39 -10.15
N SER A 143 0.77 -16.82 -11.21
CA SER A 143 1.53 -16.04 -12.17
C SER A 143 0.68 -14.95 -12.81
N VAL A 144 1.35 -13.90 -13.28
CA VAL A 144 0.78 -12.86 -14.13
C VAL A 144 1.50 -12.88 -15.47
N VAL A 145 0.73 -12.85 -16.55
CA VAL A 145 1.21 -12.64 -17.91
C VAL A 145 0.53 -11.41 -18.45
N THR A 146 1.30 -10.40 -18.82
CA THR A 146 0.77 -9.17 -19.38
C THR A 146 1.28 -8.99 -20.81
N LYS A 147 0.37 -8.59 -21.71
CA LYS A 147 0.70 -8.35 -23.10
C LYS A 147 0.20 -6.98 -23.57
N ASP A 148 0.96 -6.34 -24.45
CA ASP A 148 0.53 -5.14 -25.16
C ASP A 148 1.08 -5.09 -26.58
N TYR A 149 0.54 -4.18 -27.38
CA TYR A 149 0.93 -3.93 -28.75
C TYR A 149 1.36 -2.46 -28.92
N THR A 150 2.46 -2.25 -29.65
CA THR A 150 2.88 -0.91 -30.08
C THR A 150 3.04 -0.87 -31.59
N PHE A 151 2.28 0.00 -32.25
CA PHE A 151 2.35 0.18 -33.71
C PHE A 151 3.74 0.65 -34.18
N LYS A 152 4.54 1.25 -33.30
CA LYS A 152 5.92 1.67 -33.60
C LYS A 152 6.87 0.48 -33.79
N ARG A 153 6.55 -0.69 -33.21
CA ARG A 153 7.35 -1.93 -33.30
C ARG A 153 6.42 -3.17 -33.38
N PRO A 154 5.73 -3.41 -34.52
CA PRO A 154 4.71 -4.46 -34.61
C PRO A 154 5.20 -5.89 -34.33
N GLY A 155 6.48 -6.16 -34.59
CA GLY A 155 7.10 -7.47 -34.33
C GLY A 155 7.65 -7.66 -32.92
N TRP A 156 7.60 -6.64 -32.06
CA TRP A 156 8.01 -6.79 -30.66
C TRP A 156 6.97 -7.65 -29.91
N PRO A 157 7.37 -8.72 -29.20
CA PRO A 157 6.41 -9.62 -28.55
C PRO A 157 5.49 -8.95 -27.54
N GLY A 158 5.98 -7.87 -26.90
CA GLY A 158 5.21 -7.06 -25.95
C GLY A 158 4.62 -7.88 -24.80
N ARG A 159 5.29 -8.97 -24.40
CA ARG A 159 4.83 -9.91 -23.38
C ARG A 159 5.82 -9.94 -22.23
N PHE A 160 5.32 -9.85 -21.02
CA PHE A 160 6.08 -10.04 -19.78
C PHE A 160 5.34 -11.00 -18.88
N ASP A 161 6.10 -11.83 -18.17
CA ASP A 161 5.60 -12.87 -17.30
C ASP A 161 6.22 -12.68 -15.90
N GLN A 162 5.45 -12.94 -14.85
CA GLN A 162 5.91 -12.89 -13.46
C GLN A 162 5.31 -14.04 -12.66
N GLU A 163 6.16 -14.82 -12.02
CA GLU A 163 5.76 -15.83 -11.04
C GLU A 163 5.60 -15.20 -9.64
N GLY A 164 4.60 -15.66 -8.90
CA GLY A 164 4.40 -15.31 -7.49
C GLY A 164 5.37 -16.04 -6.56
N GLN A 165 5.59 -15.50 -5.37
CA GLN A 165 6.44 -16.12 -4.35
C GLN A 165 5.64 -16.95 -3.34
N TYR A 166 6.33 -17.85 -2.61
CA TYR A 166 5.77 -18.65 -1.49
C TYR A 166 4.54 -19.47 -1.90
N GLN A 167 4.73 -20.37 -2.88
CA GLN A 167 3.64 -21.14 -3.50
C GLN A 167 3.56 -22.61 -3.04
N ASP A 168 4.27 -22.98 -1.98
CA ASP A 168 4.50 -24.38 -1.58
C ASP A 168 3.20 -25.19 -1.35
N TYR A 169 2.09 -24.52 -1.04
CA TYR A 169 0.79 -25.14 -0.74
C TYR A 169 -0.28 -24.89 -1.80
N GLN A 170 0.09 -24.46 -3.01
CA GLN A 170 -0.84 -24.25 -4.12
C GLN A 170 -0.33 -24.87 -5.43
N ARG A 171 -1.20 -24.93 -6.43
CA ARG A 171 -0.81 -25.29 -7.80
C ARG A 171 -0.29 -24.04 -8.52
N THR A 172 0.60 -24.26 -9.49
CA THR A 172 1.20 -23.20 -10.31
C THR A 172 0.39 -22.83 -11.57
N GLN A 173 -0.82 -23.40 -11.71
CA GLN A 173 -1.66 -23.24 -12.91
C GLN A 173 -2.63 -22.04 -12.83
N TYR A 174 -2.59 -21.24 -11.77
CA TYR A 174 -3.51 -20.12 -11.54
C TYR A 174 -2.99 -18.83 -12.17
N GLU A 175 -2.79 -18.86 -13.48
CA GLU A 175 -2.32 -17.71 -14.27
C GLU A 175 -3.42 -16.64 -14.39
N VAL A 176 -3.03 -15.38 -14.25
CA VAL A 176 -3.81 -14.21 -14.68
C VAL A 176 -3.16 -13.65 -15.94
N TYR A 177 -3.87 -13.72 -17.06
CA TYR A 177 -3.45 -13.11 -18.31
C TYR A 177 -4.17 -11.77 -18.51
N ASP A 178 -3.42 -10.68 -18.74
CA ASP A 178 -3.95 -9.34 -18.94
C ASP A 178 -3.55 -8.73 -20.29
N TYR A 179 -4.51 -8.07 -20.93
CA TYR A 179 -4.34 -7.32 -22.18
C TYR A 179 -5.44 -6.26 -22.29
N PRO A 180 -5.10 -4.98 -22.58
CA PRO A 180 -3.76 -4.45 -22.82
C PRO A 180 -3.00 -4.14 -21.53
N GLY A 181 -1.70 -4.44 -21.52
CA GLY A 181 -0.78 -4.24 -20.38
C GLY A 181 -0.36 -2.79 -20.10
N ARG A 182 -0.75 -1.84 -20.97
CA ARG A 182 -0.49 -0.39 -20.88
C ARG A 182 0.99 0.01 -20.92
N PHE A 183 1.81 -0.72 -21.67
CA PHE A 183 3.24 -0.42 -21.80
C PHE A 183 3.73 -0.45 -23.26
N LYS A 184 4.87 0.19 -23.52
CA LYS A 184 5.51 0.24 -24.85
C LYS A 184 6.97 -0.20 -24.83
N GLY A 185 7.46 -0.74 -23.71
CA GLY A 185 8.85 -1.10 -23.51
C GLY A 185 9.07 -1.92 -22.24
N ALA A 186 10.31 -1.94 -21.75
CA ALA A 186 10.75 -2.80 -20.64
C ALA A 186 10.02 -2.57 -19.30
N HIS A 187 9.40 -1.40 -19.11
CA HIS A 187 8.58 -1.10 -17.92
C HIS A 187 7.42 -2.08 -17.73
N GLY A 188 6.99 -2.78 -18.79
CA GLY A 188 5.98 -3.83 -18.66
C GLY A 188 6.38 -4.98 -17.73
N GLN A 189 7.68 -5.24 -17.53
CA GLN A 189 8.13 -6.21 -16.52
C GLN A 189 7.81 -5.73 -15.10
N ASN A 190 7.94 -4.43 -14.83
CA ASN A 190 7.60 -3.85 -13.54
C ASN A 190 6.09 -3.95 -13.28
N PHE A 191 5.27 -3.67 -14.30
CA PHE A 191 3.82 -3.86 -14.19
C PHE A 191 3.43 -5.30 -13.91
N ALA A 192 4.04 -6.28 -14.58
CA ALA A 192 3.82 -7.71 -14.29
C ALA A 192 4.17 -8.04 -12.83
N ARG A 193 5.29 -7.52 -12.33
CA ARG A 193 5.73 -7.67 -10.94
C ARG A 193 4.75 -7.08 -9.95
N TRP A 194 4.41 -5.80 -10.10
CA TRP A 194 3.51 -5.10 -9.17
C TRP A 194 2.09 -5.65 -9.20
N GLN A 195 1.58 -6.07 -10.36
CA GLN A 195 0.31 -6.79 -10.42
C GLN A 195 0.38 -8.12 -9.65
N MET A 196 1.47 -8.88 -9.80
CA MET A 196 1.63 -10.14 -9.07
C MET A 196 1.69 -9.92 -7.55
N ASP A 197 2.45 -8.91 -7.09
CA ASP A 197 2.51 -8.53 -5.69
C ASP A 197 1.13 -8.09 -5.17
N GLY A 198 0.38 -7.30 -5.95
CA GLY A 198 -0.99 -6.89 -5.65
C GLY A 198 -1.97 -8.05 -5.51
N TRP A 199 -1.93 -9.03 -6.44
CA TRP A 199 -2.76 -10.24 -6.38
C TRP A 199 -2.48 -11.12 -5.15
N ARG A 200 -1.25 -11.06 -4.63
CA ARG A 200 -0.79 -11.89 -3.50
C ARG A 200 -0.63 -11.12 -2.19
N ASN A 201 -0.98 -9.84 -2.13
CA ASN A 201 -0.84 -9.00 -0.94
C ASN A 201 -1.59 -9.52 0.30
N ASN A 202 -2.57 -10.41 0.10
CA ASN A 202 -3.37 -11.04 1.12
C ASN A 202 -3.33 -12.58 1.03
N ALA A 203 -2.30 -13.14 0.38
CA ALA A 203 -2.05 -14.57 0.35
C ALA A 203 -1.74 -15.10 1.75
N GLU A 204 -0.95 -14.36 2.52
CA GLU A 204 -0.68 -14.61 3.95
C GLU A 204 -0.97 -13.35 4.76
N VAL A 205 -1.90 -13.44 5.72
CA VAL A 205 -2.28 -12.31 6.58
C VAL A 205 -2.38 -12.77 8.02
N ALA A 206 -1.98 -11.93 8.95
CA ALA A 206 -2.29 -12.10 10.36
C ALA A 206 -3.22 -10.98 10.85
N ARG A 207 -4.19 -11.33 11.70
CA ARG A 207 -5.05 -10.37 12.41
C ARG A 207 -4.85 -10.53 13.91
N GLY A 208 -4.69 -9.43 14.63
CA GLY A 208 -4.38 -9.49 16.05
C GLY A 208 -4.95 -8.35 16.87
N THR A 209 -4.77 -8.46 18.18
CA THR A 209 -5.15 -7.43 19.15
C THR A 209 -3.96 -7.11 20.03
N SER A 210 -3.62 -5.82 20.11
CA SER A 210 -2.50 -5.31 20.89
C SER A 210 -2.94 -4.08 21.67
N ARG A 211 -2.26 -3.84 22.81
CA ARG A 211 -2.35 -2.58 23.56
C ARG A 211 -1.16 -1.66 23.29
N SER A 212 -0.23 -2.07 22.42
CA SER A 212 0.92 -1.25 22.07
C SER A 212 0.49 -0.07 21.19
N PRO A 213 0.74 1.18 21.62
CA PRO A 213 0.53 2.35 20.78
C PRO A 213 1.58 2.47 19.67
N GLU A 214 2.62 1.63 19.67
CA GLU A 214 3.70 1.61 18.67
C GLU A 214 3.33 0.90 17.36
N ILE A 215 2.15 0.26 17.34
CA ILE A 215 1.63 -0.47 16.18
C ILE A 215 0.59 0.42 15.48
N TRP A 216 0.92 0.85 14.27
CA TRP A 216 0.01 1.55 13.36
C TRP A 216 0.36 1.19 11.90
N PRO A 217 -0.56 1.39 10.94
CA PRO A 217 -0.30 1.11 9.54
C PRO A 217 0.98 1.77 9.02
N GLY A 218 1.82 1.02 8.31
CA GLY A 218 3.15 1.46 7.87
C GLY A 218 4.29 1.07 8.81
N ARG A 219 4.01 0.61 10.04
CA ARG A 219 5.05 0.04 10.92
C ARG A 219 5.40 -1.40 10.53
N ARG A 220 6.62 -1.79 10.88
CA ARG A 220 7.07 -3.19 10.84
C ARG A 220 7.29 -3.66 12.26
N ILE A 221 6.94 -4.91 12.52
CA ILE A 221 7.10 -5.55 13.83
C ILE A 221 7.81 -6.88 13.66
N VAL A 222 8.60 -7.29 14.65
CA VAL A 222 9.12 -8.65 14.75
C VAL A 222 8.35 -9.35 15.86
N LEU A 223 7.47 -10.29 15.50
CA LEU A 223 6.71 -11.06 16.49
C LEU A 223 7.65 -12.03 17.21
N THR A 224 7.59 -12.07 18.54
CA THR A 224 8.40 -13.00 19.35
C THR A 224 7.54 -13.78 20.34
N GLY A 225 8.00 -14.94 20.81
CA GLY A 225 7.34 -15.73 21.85
C GLY A 225 6.04 -16.44 21.44
N HIS A 226 5.66 -16.43 20.16
CA HIS A 226 4.52 -17.20 19.67
C HIS A 226 4.85 -18.70 19.62
N PRO A 227 3.97 -19.62 20.07
CA PRO A 227 4.27 -21.06 20.13
C PRO A 227 4.52 -21.69 18.75
N GLN A 228 3.92 -21.13 17.70
CA GLN A 228 4.20 -21.52 16.32
C GLN A 228 5.44 -20.79 15.80
N ALA A 229 6.56 -21.50 15.69
CA ALA A 229 7.89 -20.92 15.42
C ALA A 229 7.95 -20.06 14.15
N ASN A 230 7.33 -20.51 13.05
CA ASN A 230 7.34 -19.80 11.76
C ASN A 230 6.59 -18.45 11.77
N LEU A 231 5.76 -18.18 12.78
CA LEU A 231 5.10 -16.88 12.93
C LEU A 231 5.98 -15.85 13.64
N ASN A 232 7.06 -16.27 14.30
CA ASN A 232 8.03 -15.39 14.93
C ASN A 232 9.01 -14.83 13.89
N ARG A 233 8.51 -13.87 13.10
CA ARG A 233 9.22 -13.22 12.00
C ARG A 233 8.78 -11.77 11.89
N GLU A 234 9.38 -11.04 10.95
CA GLU A 234 8.94 -9.68 10.61
C GLU A 234 7.57 -9.70 9.93
N TRP A 235 6.71 -8.77 10.32
CA TRP A 235 5.39 -8.50 9.74
C TRP A 235 5.22 -7.00 9.50
N GLN A 236 4.58 -6.65 8.39
CA GLN A 236 4.16 -5.27 8.11
C GLN A 236 2.72 -5.06 8.59
N VAL A 237 2.50 -3.96 9.30
CA VAL A 237 1.16 -3.51 9.71
C VAL A 237 0.52 -2.78 8.53
N VAL A 238 -0.63 -3.27 8.07
CA VAL A 238 -1.34 -2.74 6.90
C VAL A 238 -2.69 -2.10 7.22
N ALA A 239 -3.25 -2.37 8.40
CA ALA A 239 -4.53 -1.84 8.89
C ALA A 239 -4.60 -1.90 10.42
#